data_AF-A0A7M3XMD3-F1
#
_entry.id   AF-A0A7M3XMD3-F1
#
_cell.length_a   1.000
_cell.length_b   1.000
_cell.length_c   1.000
_cell.angle_alpha   90.00
_cell.angle_beta   90.00
_cell.angle_gamma   90.00
#
_symmetry.space_group_name_H-M   'P 1'
#
loop_
_entity.id
_entity.type
_entity.pdbx_description
1 polymer ?
#
loop_
_entity_poly.entity_id
_entity_poly.type
_entity_poly.pdbx_seq_one_letter_code
_entity_poly.pdbx_strand_id
1 'polypeptide(L)'
;MLSGALAKWFEEASMEDTYSVGGKGASLGEMYQKLSGIGVKVPNGFTLTTEAFRDFVNADIPEATWDNVGNPEGIGNLRSKAIACKSLSSALEVCLRGCRCFRPSGSERKGLPCEIAR
;
A
#
# COMPACT_ATOMS: atom_id res chain seq x y z
N MET A 1 -3.03 -5.68 -21.04
CA MET A 1 -4.21 -5.11 -20.36
C MET A 1 -4.87 -6.25 -19.60
N LEU A 2 -4.71 -6.28 -18.28
CA LEU A 2 -5.67 -6.98 -17.42
C LEU A 2 -6.51 -5.86 -16.81
N SER A 3 -7.69 -5.60 -17.39
CA SER A 3 -8.66 -4.69 -16.78
C SER A 3 -9.43 -5.50 -15.72
N GLY A 4 -8.76 -5.81 -14.62
CA GLY A 4 -9.43 -6.35 -13.43
C GLY A 4 -10.31 -5.27 -12.80
N ALA A 5 -11.30 -5.69 -12.01
CA ALA A 5 -12.08 -4.75 -11.21
C ALA A 5 -11.16 -4.07 -10.18
N LEU A 6 -11.16 -2.74 -10.14
CA LEU A 6 -10.32 -1.95 -9.22
C LEU A 6 -10.88 -1.91 -7.79
N ALA A 7 -12.16 -2.26 -7.62
CA ALA A 7 -12.85 -2.35 -6.36
C ALA A 7 -13.74 -3.59 -6.35
N LYS A 8 -13.99 -4.11 -5.15
CA LYS A 8 -14.89 -5.24 -4.90
C LYS A 8 -15.83 -4.91 -3.75
N TRP A 9 -17.13 -5.16 -3.92
CA TRP A 9 -18.09 -4.93 -2.85
C TRP A 9 -17.93 -5.96 -1.74
N PHE A 10 -18.30 -5.59 -0.51
CA PHE A 10 -18.24 -6.53 0.62
C PHE A 10 -19.17 -7.73 0.43
N GLU A 11 -20.24 -7.58 -0.35
CA GLU A 11 -21.12 -8.70 -0.73
C GLU A 11 -20.47 -9.70 -1.70
N GLU A 12 -19.35 -9.33 -2.33
CA GLU A 12 -18.64 -10.15 -3.31
C GLU A 12 -17.26 -10.62 -2.81
N ALA A 13 -16.69 -9.97 -1.78
CA ALA A 13 -15.36 -10.26 -1.26
C ALA A 13 -15.37 -11.39 -0.23
N SER A 14 -14.57 -12.44 -0.44
CA SER A 14 -14.45 -13.59 0.47
C SER A 14 -13.01 -13.81 0.94
N MET A 15 -12.78 -14.78 1.84
CA MET A 15 -11.41 -15.18 2.23
C MET A 15 -10.54 -15.62 1.05
N GLU A 16 -11.14 -16.14 -0.02
CA GLU A 16 -10.42 -16.57 -1.23
C GLU A 16 -9.79 -15.38 -1.96
N ASP A 17 -10.36 -14.18 -1.80
CA ASP A 17 -9.88 -12.95 -2.43
C ASP A 17 -8.73 -12.30 -1.66
N THR A 18 -8.16 -12.94 -0.63
CA THR A 18 -7.09 -12.34 0.20
C THR A 18 -5.91 -11.81 -0.64
N TYR A 19 -5.56 -12.45 -1.74
CA TYR A 19 -4.52 -11.97 -2.66
C TYR A 19 -4.92 -10.73 -3.47
N SER A 20 -6.21 -10.57 -3.74
CA SER A 20 -6.77 -9.46 -4.51
C SER A 20 -7.14 -8.26 -3.65
N VAL A 21 -7.68 -8.45 -2.45
CA VAL A 21 -8.18 -7.33 -1.60
C VAL A 21 -7.44 -7.18 -0.27
N GLY A 22 -6.46 -8.05 -0.02
CA GLY A 22 -5.76 -8.13 1.26
C GLY A 22 -6.58 -8.80 2.36
N GLY A 23 -5.92 -9.21 3.44
CA GLY A 23 -6.56 -9.94 4.54
C GLY A 23 -7.67 -9.16 5.25
N LYS A 24 -7.53 -7.82 5.35
CA LYS A 24 -8.55 -6.95 5.97
C LYS A 24 -9.80 -6.83 5.09
N GLY A 25 -9.63 -6.61 3.79
CA GLY A 25 -10.75 -6.50 2.84
C GLY A 25 -11.54 -7.81 2.76
N ALA A 26 -10.83 -8.94 2.70
CA ALA A 26 -11.42 -10.28 2.70
C ALA A 26 -12.21 -10.56 4.01
N SER A 27 -11.61 -10.24 5.16
CA SER A 27 -12.27 -10.43 6.47
C SER A 27 -13.53 -9.57 6.62
N LEU A 28 -13.51 -8.32 6.15
CA LEU A 28 -14.68 -7.44 6.18
C LEU A 28 -15.82 -7.96 5.29
N GLY A 29 -15.50 -8.45 4.09
CA GLY A 29 -16.49 -9.07 3.20
C GLY A 29 -17.15 -10.30 3.83
N GLU A 30 -16.36 -11.19 4.43
CA GLU A 30 -16.84 -12.37 5.15
C GLU A 30 -17.74 -12.01 6.32
N MET A 31 -17.32 -11.05 7.14
CA MET A 31 -18.14 -10.56 8.25
C MET A 31 -19.44 -9.95 7.75
N TYR A 32 -19.39 -9.16 6.68
CA TYR A 32 -20.56 -8.53 6.10
C TYR A 32 -21.56 -9.58 5.60
N GLN A 33 -21.11 -10.58 4.84
CA GLN A 33 -21.98 -11.62 4.29
C GLN A 33 -22.53 -12.56 5.36
N LYS A 34 -21.71 -12.98 6.34
CA LYS A 34 -22.11 -14.00 7.33
C LYS A 34 -22.77 -13.42 8.58
N LEU A 35 -22.34 -12.24 9.04
CA LEU A 35 -22.77 -11.70 10.33
C LEU A 35 -23.94 -10.71 10.21
N SER A 36 -24.10 -10.04 9.07
CA SER A 36 -25.23 -9.12 8.86
C SER A 36 -26.58 -9.82 8.95
N GLY A 37 -26.66 -11.08 8.51
CA GLY A 37 -27.88 -11.90 8.59
C GLY A 37 -28.27 -12.34 10.00
N ILE A 38 -27.34 -12.32 10.96
CA ILE A 38 -27.57 -12.71 12.37
C ILE A 38 -27.60 -11.51 13.32
N GLY A 39 -27.77 -10.29 12.78
CA GLY A 39 -27.99 -9.07 13.56
C GLY A 39 -26.73 -8.30 13.95
N VAL A 40 -25.54 -8.72 13.51
CA VAL A 40 -24.31 -7.94 13.70
C VAL A 40 -24.26 -6.84 12.65
N LYS A 41 -24.17 -5.58 13.08
CA LYS A 41 -24.12 -4.43 12.18
C LYS A 41 -22.71 -4.26 11.60
N VAL A 42 -22.48 -4.77 10.42
CA VAL A 42 -21.29 -4.48 9.62
C VAL A 42 -21.64 -3.37 8.61
N PRO A 43 -20.95 -2.21 8.62
CA PRO A 43 -21.19 -1.17 7.63
C PRO A 43 -20.94 -1.70 6.21
N ASN A 44 -21.88 -1.45 5.30
CA ASN A 44 -21.70 -1.80 3.89
C ASN A 44 -20.63 -0.88 3.24
N GLY A 45 -20.00 -1.38 2.19
CA GLY A 45 -18.96 -0.68 1.46
C GLY A 45 -18.23 -1.58 0.47
N PHE A 46 -17.08 -1.10 0.03
CA PHE A 46 -16.21 -1.79 -0.91
C PHE A 46 -14.76 -1.70 -0.44
N THR A 47 -13.93 -2.58 -0.98
CA THR A 47 -12.47 -2.55 -0.81
C THR A 47 -11.80 -2.38 -2.16
N LEU A 48 -10.68 -1.65 -2.18
CA LEU A 48 -9.83 -1.57 -3.36
C LEU A 48 -9.03 -2.86 -3.52
N THR A 49 -8.73 -3.20 -4.77
CA THR A 49 -7.86 -4.34 -5.07
C THR A 49 -6.38 -3.96 -4.96
N THR A 50 -5.53 -4.96 -4.80
CA THR A 50 -4.08 -4.86 -4.79
C THR A 50 -3.57 -4.39 -6.14
N GLU A 51 -4.27 -4.72 -7.23
CA GLU A 51 -4.04 -4.15 -8.56
C GLU A 51 -4.32 -2.65 -8.58
N ALA A 52 -5.47 -2.19 -8.08
CA ALA A 52 -5.76 -0.75 -8.00
C ALA A 52 -4.71 0.02 -7.18
N PHE A 53 -4.26 -0.55 -6.06
CA PHE A 53 -3.17 0.03 -5.28
C PHE A 53 -1.84 0.04 -6.06
N ARG A 54 -1.50 -1.05 -6.76
CA ARG A 54 -0.29 -1.15 -7.58
C ARG A 54 -0.28 -0.10 -8.69
N ASP A 55 -1.41 0.10 -9.35
CA ASP A 55 -1.53 1.08 -10.42
C ASP A 55 -1.42 2.50 -9.84
N PHE A 56 -2.04 2.77 -8.69
CA PHE A 56 -1.92 4.04 -7.99
C PHE A 56 -0.48 4.39 -7.60
N VAL A 57 0.27 3.47 -6.99
CA VAL A 57 1.65 3.78 -6.53
C VAL A 57 2.63 3.98 -7.68
N ASN A 58 2.32 3.47 -8.87
CA ASN A 58 3.12 3.64 -10.08
C ASN A 58 2.63 4.77 -10.98
N ALA A 59 1.49 5.39 -10.67
CA ALA A 59 0.98 6.52 -11.42
C ALA A 59 1.90 7.74 -11.29
N ASP A 60 1.87 8.59 -12.31
CA ASP A 60 2.60 9.86 -12.30
C ASP A 60 2.01 10.82 -11.26
N ILE A 61 2.89 11.42 -10.47
CA ILE A 61 2.56 12.36 -9.41
C ILE A 61 2.79 13.79 -9.92
N PRO A 62 1.80 14.70 -9.78
CA PRO A 62 2.00 16.12 -10.04
C PRO A 62 3.08 16.72 -9.14
N GLU A 63 3.92 17.61 -9.67
CA GLU A 63 5.05 18.19 -8.95
C GLU A 63 4.65 18.86 -7.62
N ALA A 64 3.49 19.54 -7.60
CA ALA A 64 2.94 20.21 -6.42
C ALA A 64 2.44 19.26 -5.31
N THR A 65 2.32 17.95 -5.57
CA THR A 65 1.85 16.99 -4.55
C THR A 65 2.81 16.91 -3.36
N TRP A 66 4.11 17.10 -3.59
CA TRP A 66 5.13 17.03 -2.55
C TRP A 66 5.15 18.24 -1.59
N ASP A 67 4.53 19.35 -1.96
CA ASP A 67 4.52 20.59 -1.16
C ASP A 67 3.79 20.41 0.17
N ASN A 68 2.84 19.47 0.22
CA ASN A 68 2.07 19.14 1.42
C ASN A 68 2.75 18.09 2.31
N VAL A 69 3.89 17.55 1.89
CA VAL A 69 4.61 16.52 2.66
C VAL A 69 5.58 17.20 3.62
N GLY A 70 5.37 16.94 4.93
CA GLY A 70 6.19 17.49 5.99
C GLY A 70 7.70 17.23 5.78
N ASN A 71 8.52 18.21 6.15
CA ASN A 71 9.97 18.15 6.03
C ASN A 71 10.61 18.01 7.42
N PRO A 72 10.79 16.78 7.93
CA PRO A 72 11.46 16.58 9.20
C PRO A 72 12.95 16.95 9.08
N GLU A 73 13.51 17.49 10.17
CA GLU A 73 14.91 17.90 10.22
C GLU A 73 15.86 16.69 10.12
N GLY A 74 17.04 16.90 9.53
CA GLY A 74 18.07 15.86 9.42
C GLY A 74 17.97 14.92 8.21
N ILE A 75 16.91 15.00 7.39
CA ILE A 75 16.74 14.13 6.20
C ILE A 75 16.73 14.87 4.85
N GLY A 76 17.28 16.10 4.78
CA GLY A 76 17.20 16.95 3.60
C GLY A 76 17.66 16.29 2.29
N ASN A 77 18.77 15.54 2.32
CA ASN A 77 19.29 14.81 1.15
C ASN A 77 18.34 13.69 0.67
N LEU A 78 17.60 13.06 1.59
CA LEU A 78 16.66 12.01 1.26
C LEU A 78 15.38 12.59 0.67
N ARG A 79 14.89 13.68 1.27
CA ARG A 79 13.71 14.41 0.78
C ARG A 79 13.94 14.92 -0.64
N SER A 80 15.04 15.62 -0.91
CA SER A 80 15.32 16.16 -2.26
C SER A 80 15.36 15.08 -3.35
N LYS A 81 15.80 13.87 -3.00
CA LYS A 81 15.80 12.73 -3.94
C LYS A 81 14.41 12.13 -4.12
N ALA A 82 13.62 12.03 -3.06
CA ALA A 82 12.28 11.48 -3.11
C ALA A 82 11.30 12.39 -3.86
N ILE A 83 11.36 13.71 -3.66
CA ILE A 83 10.47 14.67 -4.35
C ILE A 83 10.77 14.78 -5.86
N ALA A 84 11.98 14.43 -6.29
CA ALA A 84 12.36 14.40 -7.70
C ALA A 84 11.78 13.18 -8.45
N CYS A 85 11.17 12.23 -7.73
CA CYS A 85 10.57 11.05 -8.30
C CYS A 85 9.19 11.34 -8.89
N LYS A 86 8.87 10.65 -9.99
CA LYS A 86 7.58 10.78 -10.69
C LYS A 86 6.49 9.86 -10.15
N SER A 87 6.83 8.85 -9.36
CA SER A 87 5.86 7.91 -8.78
C SER A 87 6.12 7.69 -7.29
N LEU A 88 5.09 7.24 -6.57
CA LEU A 88 5.22 6.94 -5.14
C LEU A 88 6.13 5.74 -4.93
N SER A 89 6.06 4.74 -5.81
CA SER A 89 6.92 3.56 -5.76
C SER A 89 8.40 3.91 -5.83
N SER A 90 8.80 4.81 -6.74
CA SER A 90 10.20 5.24 -6.88
C SER A 90 10.66 6.12 -5.71
N ALA A 91 9.79 7.01 -5.21
CA ALA A 91 10.06 7.81 -4.01
C ALA A 91 10.27 6.92 -2.76
N LEU A 92 9.40 5.92 -2.56
CA LEU A 92 9.53 4.95 -1.47
C LEU A 92 10.81 4.13 -1.59
N GLU A 93 11.20 3.74 -2.79
CA GLU A 93 12.47 3.05 -3.02
C GLU A 93 13.67 3.89 -2.56
N VAL A 94 13.69 5.18 -2.88
CA VAL A 94 14.72 6.11 -2.40
C VAL A 94 14.76 6.15 -0.88
N CYS A 95 13.59 6.26 -0.23
CA CYS A 95 13.46 6.26 1.22
C CYS A 95 13.87 4.94 1.89
N LEU A 96 13.61 3.81 1.24
CA LEU A 96 13.75 2.48 1.83
C LEU A 96 15.03 1.74 1.42
N ARG A 97 15.81 2.24 0.45
CA ARG A 97 17.05 1.60 -0.04
C ARG A 97 18.07 1.24 1.06
N GLY A 98 18.08 1.96 2.18
CA GLY A 98 18.91 1.66 3.35
C GLY A 98 18.20 0.89 4.47
N CYS A 99 16.88 0.73 4.38
CA CYS A 99 16.07 0.07 5.39
C CYS A 99 16.14 -1.45 5.21
N ARG A 100 16.79 -2.15 6.14
CA ARG A 100 16.89 -3.62 6.16
C ARG A 100 15.56 -4.37 6.32
N CYS A 101 14.45 -3.65 6.50
CA CYS A 101 13.13 -4.23 6.68
C CYS A 101 12.45 -4.60 5.35
N PHE A 102 12.94 -4.13 4.20
CA PHE A 102 12.42 -4.55 2.89
C PHE A 102 13.25 -5.72 2.36
N ARG A 103 12.79 -6.96 2.59
CA ARG A 103 13.28 -8.14 1.87
C ARG A 103 12.38 -8.36 0.64
N PRO A 104 12.79 -7.96 -0.58
CA PRO A 104 12.19 -8.54 -1.76
C PRO A 104 12.46 -10.05 -1.72
N SER A 105 11.44 -10.86 -2.00
CA SER A 105 11.54 -12.31 -1.99
C SER A 105 12.65 -12.77 -2.96
N GLY A 106 13.78 -13.26 -2.43
CA GLY A 106 14.75 -14.04 -3.22
C GLY A 106 16.17 -13.47 -3.39
N SER A 107 16.62 -12.42 -2.69
CA SER A 107 18.05 -12.03 -2.78
C SER A 107 18.70 -11.74 -1.42
N GLU A 108 19.67 -12.57 -1.05
CA GLU A 108 20.60 -12.32 0.06
C GLU A 108 21.61 -11.24 -0.34
N ARG A 109 21.46 -10.01 0.17
CA ARG A 109 22.57 -9.06 0.25
C ARG A 109 22.72 -8.55 1.69
N LYS A 110 23.93 -8.73 2.24
CA LYS A 110 24.33 -8.30 3.59
C LYS A 110 24.22 -6.77 3.69
N GLY A 111 23.32 -6.26 4.54
CA GLY A 111 23.09 -4.82 4.75
C GLY A 111 23.61 -4.31 6.10
N LEU A 112 24.13 -3.06 6.10
CA LEU A 112 24.64 -2.30 7.25
C LEU A 112 23.58 -1.97 8.34
N PRO A 113 23.99 -1.69 9.60
CA PRO A 113 23.12 -1.33 10.73
C PRO A 113 22.05 -0.27 10.43
N CYS A 114 20.78 -0.53 10.76
CA CYS A 114 19.69 0.44 10.67
C CYS A 114 19.61 1.22 11.99
N GLU A 115 19.84 2.54 11.96
CA GLU A 115 19.75 3.43 13.13
C GLU A 115 18.31 3.89 13.45
N ILE A 116 17.33 3.54 12.62
CA ILE A 116 15.91 3.94 12.78
C ILE A 116 15.15 2.94 13.68
N ALA A 117 15.81 1.90 14.18
CA ALA A 117 15.23 0.92 15.11
C ALA A 117 15.58 1.21 16.59
N ARG A 118 15.51 2.48 17.00
CA ARG A 118 15.52 2.89 18.41
C ARG A 118 14.21 3.56 18.76
#